data_AF-A0AAW2IUF8-F1
#
_entry.id   AF-A0AAW2IUF8-F1
#
_cell.length_a   1.000
_cell.length_b   1.000
_cell.length_c   1.000
_cell.angle_alpha   90.00
_cell.angle_beta   90.00
_cell.angle_gamma   90.00
#
_symmetry.space_group_name_H-M   'P 1'
#
loop_
_entity.id
_entity.type
_entity.pdbx_description
1 polymer ?
#
loop_
_entity_poly.entity_id
_entity_poly.type
_entity_poly.pdbx_seq_one_letter_code
_entity_poly.pdbx_strand_id
1 'polypeptide(L)'
;MFRLIFPTNVISITDGQICLETELFYRGIRPAINVGLSVSRVGSAAQLKAMKQVCGSLKLELAQYREVAAFAQFGSDLDAATQALLNRGARLTEILKQPQYTPLTIEKQIIVIYAAVNGFCDRMPLDKISQYEKEILSTVKQSY
;
A
#
# COMPACT_ATOMS: atom_id res chain seq x y z
N MET A 1 -6.19 -25.52 -14.56
CA MET A 1 -6.33 -24.45 -13.55
C MET A 1 -7.76 -24.45 -13.03
N PHE A 2 -8.04 -25.24 -11.98
CA PHE A 2 -9.38 -25.32 -11.37
C PHE A 2 -9.59 -24.08 -10.49
N ARG A 3 -10.37 -23.12 -10.96
CA ARG A 3 -10.90 -22.06 -10.10
C ARG A 3 -11.99 -22.71 -9.24
N LEU A 4 -11.74 -22.86 -7.95
CA LEU A 4 -12.69 -23.52 -7.03
C LEU A 4 -14.04 -22.77 -7.03
N ILE A 5 -15.14 -23.52 -7.14
CA ILE A 5 -16.51 -23.00 -7.31
C ILE A 5 -16.99 -22.24 -6.06
N PHE A 6 -16.56 -22.67 -4.87
CA PHE A 6 -16.92 -22.04 -3.59
C PHE A 6 -16.41 -20.60 -3.43
N PRO A 7 -15.10 -20.31 -3.57
CA PRO A 7 -14.61 -18.94 -3.44
C PRO A 7 -15.18 -18.00 -4.52
N THR A 8 -15.39 -18.46 -5.76
CA THR A 8 -16.00 -17.62 -6.80
C THR A 8 -17.45 -17.23 -6.50
N ASN A 9 -18.21 -18.10 -5.82
CA ASN A 9 -19.59 -17.83 -5.43
C ASN A 9 -19.68 -16.83 -4.26
N VAL A 10 -18.72 -16.87 -3.32
CA VAL A 10 -18.70 -15.88 -2.24
C VAL A 10 -18.28 -14.51 -2.78
N ILE A 11 -17.33 -14.47 -3.72
CA ILE A 11 -16.90 -13.23 -4.40
C ILE A 11 -18.06 -12.55 -5.13
N SER A 12 -18.97 -13.31 -5.75
CA SER A 12 -20.11 -12.71 -6.45
C SER A 12 -21.12 -12.06 -5.49
N ILE A 13 -21.24 -12.57 -4.26
CA ILE A 13 -22.17 -12.07 -3.22
C ILE A 13 -21.60 -10.86 -2.47
N THR A 14 -20.30 -10.85 -2.16
CA THR A 14 -19.68 -9.79 -1.34
C THR A 14 -19.45 -8.49 -2.11
N ASP A 15 -19.57 -7.34 -1.43
CA ASP A 15 -19.28 -5.99 -1.97
C ASP A 15 -17.78 -5.68 -2.13
N GLY A 16 -16.92 -6.68 -1.98
CA GLY A 16 -15.47 -6.53 -2.09
C GLY A 16 -14.75 -7.74 -1.51
N GLN A 17 -13.46 -7.82 -1.78
CA GLN A 17 -12.60 -8.88 -1.29
C GLN A 17 -11.24 -8.31 -0.89
N ILE A 18 -10.67 -8.85 0.18
CA ILE A 18 -9.29 -8.64 0.59
C ILE A 18 -8.58 -9.98 0.37
N CYS A 19 -7.71 -10.03 -0.63
CA CYS A 19 -6.93 -11.22 -0.95
C CYS A 19 -5.58 -11.15 -0.23
N LEU A 20 -5.30 -12.15 0.60
CA LEU A 20 -4.02 -12.31 1.27
C LEU A 20 -3.15 -13.31 0.50
N GLU A 21 -1.89 -12.97 0.27
CA GLU A 21 -0.92 -13.86 -0.40
C GLU A 21 0.19 -14.30 0.54
N THR A 22 0.49 -15.59 0.53
CA THR A 22 1.53 -16.19 1.35
C THR A 22 2.92 -15.67 0.98
N GLU A 23 3.18 -15.42 -0.31
CA GLU A 23 4.47 -14.88 -0.78
C GLU A 23 4.75 -13.48 -0.22
N LEU A 24 3.74 -12.61 -0.17
CA LEU A 24 3.87 -11.28 0.43
C LEU A 24 4.15 -11.37 1.94
N PHE A 25 3.49 -12.32 2.62
CA PHE A 25 3.70 -12.57 4.04
C PHE A 25 5.14 -13.00 4.35
N TYR A 26 5.71 -13.91 3.54
CA TYR A 26 7.09 -14.37 3.69
C TYR A 26 8.13 -13.30 3.31
N ARG A 27 7.79 -12.38 2.41
CA ARG A 27 8.60 -11.17 2.11
C ARG A 27 8.50 -10.08 3.19
N GLY A 28 7.79 -10.32 4.29
CA GLY A 28 7.67 -9.38 5.40
C GLY A 28 6.67 -8.24 5.17
N ILE A 29 5.82 -8.32 4.14
CA ILE A 29 4.70 -7.38 3.95
C ILE A 29 3.53 -7.87 4.81
N ARG A 30 3.22 -7.11 5.86
CA ARG A 30 2.17 -7.43 6.82
C ARG A 30 1.38 -6.14 7.11
N PRO A 31 0.07 -6.09 6.83
CA PRO A 31 -0.80 -7.16 6.32
C PRO A 31 -0.49 -7.53 4.85
N ALA A 32 -0.56 -8.83 4.53
CA ALA A 32 -0.13 -9.39 3.25
C ALA A 32 -1.16 -9.22 2.12
N ILE A 33 -1.70 -8.01 1.96
CA ILE A 33 -2.79 -7.70 1.04
C ILE A 33 -2.25 -7.59 -0.40
N ASN A 34 -2.83 -8.36 -1.33
CA ASN A 34 -2.61 -8.15 -2.75
C ASN A 34 -3.53 -7.03 -3.25
N VAL A 35 -2.94 -5.87 -3.58
CA VAL A 35 -3.65 -4.68 -4.05
C VAL A 35 -4.32 -4.87 -5.42
N GLY A 36 -3.77 -5.72 -6.29
CA GLY A 36 -4.33 -6.01 -7.61
C GLY A 36 -5.55 -6.92 -7.57
N LEU A 37 -5.54 -7.93 -6.69
CA LEU A 37 -6.65 -8.87 -6.52
C LEU A 37 -7.72 -8.34 -5.55
N SER A 38 -7.35 -7.46 -4.63
CA SER A 38 -8.28 -6.89 -3.66
C SER A 38 -9.10 -5.76 -4.26
N VAL A 39 -10.42 -5.83 -4.09
CA VAL A 39 -11.36 -4.85 -4.65
C VAL A 39 -12.43 -4.49 -3.64
N SER A 40 -12.94 -3.27 -3.73
CA SER A 40 -14.15 -2.82 -3.04
C SER A 40 -15.10 -2.26 -4.10
N ARG A 41 -16.33 -2.77 -4.16
CA ARG A 41 -17.40 -2.33 -5.05
C ARG A 41 -18.00 -1.00 -4.61
N VAL A 42 -18.01 -0.72 -3.30
CA VAL A 42 -18.42 0.59 -2.73
C VAL A 42 -17.37 1.66 -3.00
N GLY A 43 -16.08 1.27 -2.99
CA GLY A 43 -14.96 2.12 -3.37
C GLY A 43 -14.86 3.40 -2.52
N SER A 44 -14.68 4.53 -3.20
CA SER A 44 -14.47 5.82 -2.53
C SER A 44 -15.70 6.40 -1.82
N ALA A 45 -16.90 5.82 -2.02
CA ALA A 45 -18.12 6.28 -1.38
C ALA A 45 -18.16 5.97 0.14
N ALA A 46 -17.44 4.93 0.58
CA ALA A 46 -17.31 4.57 1.98
C ALA A 46 -16.19 5.35 2.71
N GLN A 47 -15.45 6.21 2.02
CA GLN A 47 -14.29 6.89 2.57
C GLN A 47 -14.63 8.32 2.99
N LEU A 48 -14.00 8.77 4.08
CA LEU A 48 -13.97 10.18 4.44
C LEU A 48 -13.33 11.00 3.30
N LYS A 49 -13.83 12.22 3.08
CA LYS A 49 -13.38 13.10 1.98
C LYS A 49 -11.86 13.31 1.96
N ALA A 50 -11.25 13.48 3.14
CA ALA A 50 -9.80 13.62 3.28
C ALA A 50 -9.06 12.33 2.89
N MET A 51 -9.53 11.16 3.32
CA MET A 51 -8.96 9.86 2.95
C MET A 51 -9.04 9.63 1.43
N LYS A 52 -10.18 9.98 0.82
CA LYS A 52 -10.37 9.89 -0.63
C LYS A 52 -9.38 10.73 -1.42
N GLN A 53 -9.07 11.94 -0.95
CA GLN A 53 -8.12 12.83 -1.60
C GLN A 53 -6.69 12.28 -1.56
N VAL A 54 -6.27 11.69 -0.44
CA VAL A 54 -4.90 11.17 -0.29
C VAL A 54 -4.71 9.80 -0.92
N CYS A 55 -5.74 8.94 -0.92
CA CYS A 55 -5.64 7.57 -1.45
C CYS A 55 -5.95 7.44 -2.95
N GLY A 56 -6.38 8.53 -3.61
CA GLY A 56 -6.88 8.49 -4.99
C GLY A 56 -5.87 7.91 -6.00
N SER A 57 -4.60 8.31 -5.92
CA SER A 57 -3.53 7.82 -6.80
C SER A 57 -2.85 6.55 -6.29
N LEU A 58 -2.94 6.27 -4.99
CA LEU A 58 -2.16 5.23 -4.31
C LEU A 58 -2.37 3.83 -4.92
N LYS A 59 -3.62 3.45 -5.22
CA LYS A 59 -3.91 2.14 -5.80
C LYS A 59 -3.29 1.99 -7.19
N LEU A 60 -3.33 3.04 -7.99
CA LEU A 60 -2.84 3.04 -9.37
C LEU A 60 -1.30 2.99 -9.38
N GLU A 61 -0.66 3.80 -8.54
CA GLU A 61 0.80 3.80 -8.36
C GLU A 61 1.32 2.43 -7.90
N LEU A 62 0.65 1.77 -6.94
CA LEU A 62 1.04 0.45 -6.47
C LEU A 62 0.79 -0.67 -7.50
N ALA A 63 -0.23 -0.53 -8.34
CA ALA A 63 -0.48 -1.46 -9.44
C ALA A 63 0.64 -1.37 -10.49
N GLN A 64 0.97 -0.15 -10.92
CA GLN A 64 2.09 0.11 -11.84
C GLN A 64 3.42 -0.38 -11.26
N TYR A 65 3.67 -0.11 -9.98
CA TYR A 65 4.85 -0.62 -9.29
C TYR A 65 4.97 -2.15 -9.37
N ARG A 66 3.88 -2.89 -9.15
CA ARG A 66 3.92 -4.35 -9.22
C ARG A 66 4.22 -4.87 -10.63
N GLU A 67 3.60 -4.27 -11.63
CA GLU A 67 3.85 -4.63 -13.03
C GLU A 67 5.32 -4.40 -13.38
N VAL A 68 5.82 -3.19 -13.11
CA VAL A 68 7.21 -2.81 -13.39
C VAL A 68 8.20 -3.63 -12.57
N ALA A 69 7.93 -3.91 -11.29
CA ALA A 69 8.80 -4.73 -10.44
C ALA A 69 8.90 -6.18 -10.92
N ALA A 70 7.88 -6.72 -11.59
CA ALA A 70 7.97 -8.03 -12.22
C ALA A 70 8.86 -7.99 -13.47
N PHE A 71 8.78 -6.95 -14.30
CA PHE A 71 9.64 -6.79 -15.48
C PHE A 71 11.10 -6.49 -15.12
N ALA A 72 11.32 -5.70 -14.07
CA ALA A 72 12.65 -5.34 -13.57
C ALA A 72 13.46 -6.54 -13.07
N GLN A 73 12.83 -7.69 -12.80
CA GLN A 73 13.55 -8.93 -12.47
C GLN A 73 14.28 -9.54 -13.67
N PHE A 74 13.92 -9.14 -14.90
CA PHE A 74 14.46 -9.70 -16.14
C PHE A 74 15.32 -8.73 -16.96
N GLY A 75 15.25 -7.42 -16.67
CA GLY A 75 15.98 -6.37 -17.39
C GLY A 75 17.23 -5.89 -16.65
N SER A 76 18.35 -5.77 -17.36
CA SER A 76 19.62 -5.29 -16.79
C SER A 76 19.75 -3.77 -16.71
N ASP A 77 19.03 -3.03 -17.57
CA ASP A 77 19.09 -1.56 -17.63
C ASP A 77 17.70 -0.95 -17.49
N LEU A 78 17.47 -0.27 -16.37
CA LEU A 78 16.25 0.46 -16.10
C LEU A 78 16.52 1.95 -16.30
N ASP A 79 15.69 2.61 -17.09
CA ASP A 79 15.74 4.06 -17.28
C ASP A 79 15.39 4.80 -15.97
N ALA A 80 15.77 6.08 -15.89
CA ALA A 80 15.63 6.87 -14.67
C ALA A 80 14.18 6.99 -14.18
N ALA A 81 13.19 7.00 -15.09
CA ALA A 81 11.78 7.09 -14.71
C ALA A 81 11.31 5.78 -14.07
N THR A 82 11.70 4.64 -14.61
CA THR A 82 11.41 3.31 -14.05
C THR A 82 12.07 3.11 -12.69
N GLN A 83 13.32 3.55 -12.53
CA GLN A 83 13.99 3.51 -11.22
C GLN A 83 13.28 4.37 -10.18
N ALA A 84 12.86 5.58 -10.55
CA ALA A 84 12.10 6.45 -9.65
C ALA A 84 10.76 5.81 -9.23
N LEU A 85 10.05 5.19 -10.17
CA LEU A 85 8.78 4.49 -9.91
C LEU A 85 8.99 3.29 -8.97
N LEU A 86 10.01 2.47 -9.21
CA LEU A 86 10.35 1.34 -8.33
C LEU A 86 10.71 1.79 -6.93
N ASN A 87 11.56 2.82 -6.82
CA ASN A 87 11.96 3.38 -5.55
C ASN A 87 10.76 3.92 -4.78
N ARG A 88 9.89 4.69 -5.43
CA ARG A 88 8.67 5.22 -4.80
C ARG A 88 7.72 4.10 -4.37
N GLY A 89 7.46 3.14 -5.25
CA GLY A 89 6.58 2.00 -4.97
C GLY A 89 7.07 1.15 -3.80
N ALA A 90 8.39 0.90 -3.70
CA ALA A 90 8.99 0.23 -2.55
C ALA A 90 8.69 0.97 -1.23
N ARG A 91 8.84 2.30 -1.21
CA ARG A 91 8.53 3.11 -0.01
C ARG A 91 7.05 3.10 0.34
N LEU A 92 6.17 3.22 -0.65
CA LEU A 92 4.73 3.12 -0.44
C LEU A 92 4.36 1.75 0.15
N THR A 93 4.99 0.66 -0.30
CA THR A 93 4.74 -0.66 0.27
C THR A 93 5.26 -0.82 1.70
N GLU A 94 6.38 -0.18 2.06
CA GLU A 94 6.88 -0.17 3.44
C GLU A 94 5.94 0.60 4.39
N ILE A 95 5.42 1.75 3.95
CA ILE A 95 4.51 2.58 4.76
C ILE A 95 3.19 1.87 5.06
N LEU A 96 2.74 0.99 4.17
CA LEU A 96 1.53 0.21 4.36
C LEU A 96 1.72 -1.00 5.28
N LYS A 97 2.94 -1.27 5.75
CA LYS A 97 3.17 -2.32 6.73
C LYS A 97 2.71 -1.85 8.10
N GLN A 98 1.96 -2.70 8.78
CA GLN A 98 1.42 -2.42 10.09
C GLN A 98 1.60 -3.63 11.01
N PRO A 99 2.12 -3.44 12.25
CA PRO A 99 2.18 -4.50 13.23
C PRO A 99 0.77 -4.97 13.64
N GLN A 100 0.70 -6.21 14.13
CA GLN A 100 -0.53 -6.74 14.68
C GLN A 100 -0.88 -6.01 16.00
N TYR A 101 -2.18 -5.84 16.26
CA TYR A 101 -2.71 -5.22 17.49
C TYR A 101 -2.40 -3.73 17.68
N THR A 102 -1.91 -3.04 16.65
CA THR A 102 -1.64 -1.60 16.69
C THR A 102 -2.51 -0.84 15.69
N PRO A 103 -3.84 -0.77 15.87
CA PRO A 103 -4.71 -0.02 14.97
C PRO A 103 -4.39 1.48 15.02
N LEU A 104 -4.32 2.13 13.86
CA LEU A 104 -4.15 3.58 13.74
C LEU A 104 -5.51 4.27 13.61
N THR A 105 -5.67 5.44 14.25
CA THR A 105 -6.85 6.29 14.04
C THR A 105 -6.86 6.85 12.63
N ILE A 106 -8.03 7.24 12.14
CA ILE A 106 -8.16 7.69 10.74
C ILE A 106 -7.32 8.95 10.49
N GLU A 107 -7.23 9.90 11.42
CA GLU A 107 -6.40 11.10 11.21
C GLU A 107 -4.93 10.73 11.01
N LYS A 108 -4.43 9.79 11.81
CA LYS A 108 -3.05 9.29 11.73
C LYS A 108 -2.78 8.59 10.40
N GLN A 109 -3.71 7.76 9.95
CA GLN A 109 -3.59 7.10 8.64
C GLN A 109 -3.53 8.13 7.51
N ILE A 110 -4.39 9.16 7.56
CA ILE A 110 -4.41 10.22 6.53
C ILE A 110 -3.07 10.97 6.50
N ILE A 111 -2.50 11.33 7.64
CA ILE A 111 -1.21 12.03 7.71
C ILE A 111 -0.08 11.17 7.13
N VAL A 112 0.00 9.90 7.53
CA VAL A 112 1.03 8.97 7.07
C VAL A 112 0.94 8.77 5.55
N ILE A 113 -0.27 8.51 5.03
CA ILE A 113 -0.50 8.31 3.60
C ILE A 113 -0.23 9.61 2.82
N TYR A 114 -0.62 10.76 3.36
CA TYR A 114 -0.33 12.05 2.75
C TYR A 114 1.18 12.30 2.63
N ALA A 115 1.94 11.99 3.69
CA ALA A 115 3.40 12.12 3.68
C ALA A 115 4.04 11.21 2.61
N ALA A 116 3.50 10.01 2.44
CA ALA A 116 3.92 9.02 1.47
C ALA A 116 3.67 9.48 0.03
N VAL A 117 2.42 9.84 -0.29
CA VAL A 117 1.96 10.13 -1.66
C VAL A 117 2.54 11.43 -2.21
N ASN A 118 2.81 12.42 -1.35
CA ASN A 118 3.44 13.68 -1.77
C ASN A 118 4.97 13.61 -1.85
N GLY A 119 5.57 12.44 -1.66
CA GLY A 119 7.00 12.23 -1.87
C GLY A 119 7.90 12.76 -0.74
N PHE A 120 7.35 13.09 0.43
CA PHE A 120 8.17 13.45 1.60
C PHE A 120 9.08 12.30 2.05
N CYS A 121 8.72 11.07 1.69
CA CYS A 121 9.51 9.87 1.98
C CYS A 121 10.53 9.53 0.87
N ASP A 122 10.48 10.17 -0.30
CA ASP A 122 11.20 9.72 -1.51
C ASP A 122 12.73 9.78 -1.38
N ARG A 123 13.25 10.62 -0.47
CA ARG A 123 14.69 10.73 -0.20
C ARG A 123 15.17 9.81 0.93
N MET A 124 14.26 9.14 1.62
CA MET A 124 14.60 8.30 2.76
C MET A 124 15.07 6.90 2.32
N PRO A 125 16.04 6.31 3.03
CA PRO A 125 16.34 4.88 2.92
C PRO A 125 15.13 4.04 3.34
N LEU A 126 14.90 2.91 2.68
CA LEU A 126 13.77 2.01 2.95
C LEU A 126 13.72 1.58 4.42
N ASP A 127 14.86 1.25 5.01
CA ASP A 127 14.97 0.76 6.39
C ASP A 127 14.53 1.79 7.44
N LYS A 128 14.54 3.08 7.08
CA LYS A 128 14.17 4.18 8.00
C LYS A 128 12.69 4.56 7.93
N ILE A 129 11.93 3.97 7.02
CA ILE A 129 10.52 4.34 6.80
C ILE A 129 9.65 4.01 8.01
N SER A 130 9.83 2.83 8.61
CA SER A 130 9.07 2.45 9.81
C SER A 130 9.38 3.37 11.00
N GLN A 131 10.62 3.86 11.09
CA GLN A 131 10.99 4.84 12.11
C GLN A 131 10.35 6.21 11.83
N TYR A 132 10.40 6.66 10.57
CA TYR A 132 9.78 7.92 10.13
C TYR A 132 8.29 7.97 10.42
N GLU A 133 7.57 6.88 10.15
CA GLU A 133 6.14 6.76 10.48
C GLU A 133 5.91 6.98 11.98
N LYS A 134 6.69 6.32 12.84
CA LYS A 134 6.56 6.47 14.30
C LYS A 134 6.88 7.89 14.75
N GLU A 135 7.90 8.52 14.18
CA GLU A 135 8.32 9.89 14.53
C GLU A 135 7.28 10.94 14.12
N ILE A 136 6.67 10.82 12.93
CA ILE A 136 5.55 11.68 12.53
C ILE A 136 4.40 11.53 13.53
N LEU A 137 4.04 10.28 13.83
CA LEU A 137 2.91 9.99 14.71
C LEU A 137 3.15 10.44 16.16
N SER A 138 4.39 10.44 16.63
CA SER A 138 4.74 10.99 17.95
C SER A 138 4.71 12.52 17.96
N THR A 139 5.23 13.16 16.91
CA THR A 139 5.27 14.63 16.80
C THR A 139 3.87 15.22 16.81
N VAL A 140 2.96 14.64 16.02
CA VAL A 140 1.57 15.09 15.93
C VAL A 140 0.83 14.91 17.27
N LYS A 141 1.16 13.86 18.05
CA LYS A 141 0.58 13.66 19.40
C LYS A 141 1.06 14.70 20.41
N GLN A 142 2.26 15.25 20.23
CA GLN A 142 2.90 16.14 21.21
C GLN A 142 2.54 17.61 21.00
N SER A 143 2.04 17.97 19.81
CA SER A 143 1.59 19.32 19.46
C SER A 143 0.10 19.60 19.75
N TYR A 144 -0.59 18.68 20.43
CA TYR A 144 -1.95 18.80 20.95
C TYR A 144 -1.96 18.52 22.45
#